data_AF-E3QUF1-F1
#
_entry.id   AF-E3QUF1-F1
#
_cell.length_a   1.000
_cell.length_b   1.000
_cell.length_c   1.000
_cell.angle_alpha   90.00
_cell.angle_beta   90.00
_cell.angle_gamma   90.00
#
_symmetry.space_group_name_H-M   'P 1'
#
loop_
_entity.id
_entity.type
_entity.pdbx_description
1 polymer ?
#
loop_
_entity_poly.entity_id
_entity_poly.type
_entity_poly.pdbx_seq_one_letter_code
_entity_poly.pdbx_strand_id
1 'polypeptide(L)'
;MKRIDRVMLSVAKFIGMSTKDINIVIDHHYMSKVYTCGSTVSGHVEINPRTDIPFSLVQISLLEKASIRQEDAYVFTHSTHLFLQLYMPVPESALPTSRLFKVGHSFTIPFQFVIPHNLPEGSCRHRVESSLIRRRHLQLPSTLTGWDKDDLSPETMEVRYCVKAVVSEKATNVAKQPSLKMEAEQFINLLATSPEDLPITINKKDLNFALKNTRHLRKCKRAGSTGYITAKSAQPEADHSKVCEDFGTYLGLSAAKVNVARYRKRWGVTRGFHASYCRLIFKYTLDRACHLTSSMDIQK
;
A
#
# COMPACT_ATOMS: atom_id res chain seq x y z
N MET A 1 -33.93 -9.80 -34.04
CA MET A 1 -34.12 -8.63 -33.16
C MET A 1 -32.85 -8.36 -32.37
N LYS A 2 -31.95 -7.52 -32.89
CA LYS A 2 -30.69 -7.09 -32.24
C LYS A 2 -30.51 -5.59 -32.49
N ARG A 3 -31.22 -4.76 -31.72
CA ARG A 3 -31.06 -3.30 -31.73
C ARG A 3 -31.71 -2.74 -30.45
N ILE A 4 -31.01 -2.92 -29.34
CA ILE A 4 -31.22 -2.21 -28.07
C ILE A 4 -29.80 -1.74 -27.71
N ASP A 5 -29.29 -0.73 -28.39
CA ASP A 5 -29.45 0.71 -28.17
C ASP A 5 -28.27 1.26 -27.38
N ARG A 6 -27.27 1.72 -28.16
CA ARG A 6 -26.16 2.58 -27.74
C ARG A 6 -26.62 3.75 -26.87
N VAL A 7 -27.87 4.19 -27.05
CA VAL A 7 -28.52 5.28 -26.30
C VAL A 7 -28.73 4.89 -24.83
N MET A 8 -29.14 3.66 -24.52
CA MET A 8 -29.33 3.22 -23.13
C MET A 8 -28.01 3.10 -22.36
N LEU A 9 -26.92 2.69 -23.02
CA LEU A 9 -25.57 2.75 -22.42
C LEU A 9 -25.13 4.19 -22.14
N SER A 10 -25.46 5.14 -23.02
CA SER A 10 -25.14 6.56 -22.82
C SER A 10 -25.96 7.18 -21.68
N VAL A 11 -27.22 6.78 -21.51
CA VAL A 11 -28.09 7.20 -20.40
C VAL A 11 -27.63 6.58 -19.07
N ALA A 12 -27.27 5.30 -19.04
CA ALA A 12 -26.69 4.65 -17.86
C ALA A 12 -25.39 5.34 -17.39
N LYS A 13 -24.58 5.84 -18.34
CA LYS A 13 -23.36 6.62 -18.05
C LYS A 13 -23.67 8.03 -17.52
N PHE A 14 -24.80 8.62 -17.90
CA PHE A 14 -25.29 9.91 -17.39
C PHE A 14 -25.98 9.80 -16.03
N ILE A 15 -26.60 8.66 -15.71
CA ILE A 15 -27.28 8.36 -14.44
C ILE A 15 -26.30 7.81 -13.38
N GLY A 16 -25.03 7.58 -13.74
CA GLY A 16 -24.03 7.04 -12.80
C GLY A 16 -24.23 5.56 -12.48
N MET A 17 -24.97 4.81 -13.31
CA MET A 17 -25.06 3.36 -13.18
C MET A 17 -23.73 2.74 -13.60
N SER A 18 -23.09 2.02 -12.69
CA SER A 18 -21.84 1.30 -12.95
C SER A 18 -21.98 0.47 -14.22
N THR A 19 -21.06 0.64 -15.17
CA THR A 19 -21.04 -0.14 -16.41
C THR A 19 -20.55 -1.57 -16.18
N LYS A 20 -20.26 -1.95 -14.94
CA LYS A 20 -19.76 -3.27 -14.56
C LYS A 20 -20.91 -4.15 -14.08
N ASP A 21 -20.87 -5.43 -14.46
CA ASP A 21 -21.85 -6.44 -14.03
C ASP A 21 -21.66 -6.87 -12.57
N ILE A 22 -20.56 -6.41 -11.95
CA ILE A 22 -20.25 -6.58 -10.53
C ILE A 22 -19.70 -5.27 -9.95
N ASN A 23 -20.16 -4.92 -8.76
CA ASN A 23 -19.71 -3.75 -8.02
C ASN A 23 -19.51 -4.09 -6.54
N ILE A 24 -18.62 -3.34 -5.88
CA ILE A 24 -18.37 -3.48 -4.44
C ILE A 24 -18.74 -2.15 -3.80
N VAL A 25 -19.66 -2.21 -2.84
CA VAL A 25 -20.09 -1.05 -2.05
C VAL A 25 -19.58 -1.27 -0.64
N ILE A 26 -18.81 -0.31 -0.12
CA ILE A 26 -18.31 -0.33 1.26
C ILE A 26 -19.09 0.74 2.04
N ASP A 27 -19.64 0.36 3.18
CA ASP A 27 -20.49 1.22 3.98
C ASP A 27 -19.71 2.44 4.50
N HIS A 28 -20.28 3.62 4.33
CA HIS A 28 -19.69 4.89 4.80
C HIS A 28 -18.25 5.09 4.30
N HIS A 29 -17.90 4.56 3.13
CA HIS A 29 -16.59 4.73 2.52
C HIS A 29 -16.60 5.87 1.51
N TYR A 30 -15.60 6.73 1.59
CA TYR A 30 -15.30 7.79 0.64
C TYR A 30 -13.80 7.78 0.37
N MET A 31 -13.36 8.39 -0.74
CA MET A 31 -12.00 8.21 -1.26
C MET A 31 -10.88 8.57 -0.27
N SER A 32 -11.09 9.57 0.59
CA SER A 32 -10.11 10.01 1.59
C SER A 32 -10.29 9.37 2.97
N LYS A 33 -11.23 8.43 3.14
CA LYS A 33 -11.40 7.69 4.41
C LYS A 33 -10.17 6.81 4.65
N VAL A 34 -9.60 6.95 5.84
CA VAL A 34 -8.46 6.16 6.31
C VAL A 34 -8.94 5.19 7.38
N TYR A 35 -8.64 3.92 7.19
CA TYR A 35 -8.85 2.87 8.17
C TYR A 35 -7.57 2.66 8.99
N THR A 36 -7.70 2.03 10.15
CA THR A 36 -6.58 1.63 11.01
C THR A 36 -6.68 0.15 11.36
N CYS A 37 -5.63 -0.41 11.97
CA CYS A 37 -5.70 -1.75 12.57
C CYS A 37 -6.86 -1.82 13.57
N GLY A 38 -7.62 -2.93 13.54
CA GLY A 38 -8.85 -3.11 14.31
C GLY A 38 -10.10 -2.50 13.68
N SER A 39 -9.97 -1.64 12.67
CA SER A 39 -11.14 -1.07 11.97
C SER A 39 -11.94 -2.15 11.26
N THR A 40 -13.26 -1.97 11.25
CA THR A 40 -14.18 -2.84 10.50
C THR A 40 -14.45 -2.27 9.11
N VAL A 41 -14.34 -3.10 8.08
CA VAL A 41 -14.68 -2.80 6.68
C VAL A 41 -15.88 -3.66 6.30
N SER A 42 -17.08 -3.09 6.36
CA SER A 42 -18.34 -3.76 6.00
C SER A 42 -18.91 -3.21 4.70
N GLY A 43 -19.74 -4.01 4.06
CA GLY A 43 -20.50 -3.61 2.88
C GLY A 43 -21.06 -4.81 2.16
N HIS A 44 -21.29 -4.66 0.86
CA HIS A 44 -21.84 -5.72 0.03
C HIS A 44 -21.34 -5.68 -1.40
N VAL A 45 -21.35 -6.86 -2.03
CA VAL A 45 -21.09 -7.02 -3.46
C VAL A 45 -22.42 -7.03 -4.18
N GLU A 46 -22.58 -6.15 -5.17
CA GLU A 46 -23.75 -6.11 -6.05
C GLU A 46 -23.41 -6.77 -7.37
N ILE A 47 -24.19 -7.77 -7.76
CA ILE A 47 -24.05 -8.49 -9.02
C ILE A 47 -25.28 -8.19 -9.86
N ASN A 48 -25.08 -7.50 -10.98
CA ASN A 48 -26.10 -7.04 -11.92
C ASN A 48 -25.74 -7.57 -13.32
N PRO A 49 -26.00 -8.86 -13.60
CA PRO A 49 -25.59 -9.50 -14.84
C PRO A 49 -26.42 -8.98 -16.03
N ARG A 50 -25.75 -8.69 -17.15
CA ARG A 50 -26.42 -8.28 -18.42
C ARG A 50 -26.84 -9.44 -19.29
N THR A 51 -26.26 -10.61 -19.02
CA THR A 51 -26.54 -11.88 -19.67
C THR A 51 -26.57 -12.94 -18.58
N ASP A 52 -27.15 -14.11 -18.83
CA ASP A 52 -27.09 -15.19 -17.86
C ASP A 52 -25.64 -15.65 -17.65
N ILE A 53 -25.15 -15.61 -16.40
CA ILE A 53 -23.77 -15.97 -16.06
C ILE A 53 -23.76 -17.20 -15.15
N PRO A 54 -23.33 -18.38 -15.65
CA PRO A 54 -23.11 -19.54 -14.81
C PRO A 54 -21.86 -19.33 -13.96
N PHE A 55 -21.91 -19.78 -12.71
CA PHE A 55 -20.79 -19.68 -11.79
C PHE A 55 -20.66 -20.94 -10.94
N SER A 56 -19.47 -21.17 -10.41
CA SER A 56 -19.21 -22.26 -9.47
C SER A 56 -18.70 -21.76 -8.12
N LEU A 57 -18.02 -20.61 -8.12
CA LEU A 57 -17.45 -20.02 -6.91
C LEU A 57 -17.62 -18.50 -6.95
N VAL A 58 -18.08 -17.96 -5.84
CA VAL A 58 -18.02 -16.53 -5.54
C VAL A 58 -17.06 -16.35 -4.38
N GLN A 59 -16.07 -15.49 -4.55
CA GLN A 59 -15.04 -15.23 -3.56
C GLN A 59 -14.96 -13.74 -3.27
N ILE A 60 -15.03 -13.38 -1.99
CA ILE A 60 -14.83 -12.01 -1.51
C ILE A 60 -13.61 -12.03 -0.60
N SER A 61 -12.65 -11.14 -0.84
CA SER A 61 -11.40 -11.10 -0.10
C SER A 61 -10.89 -9.68 0.14
N LEU A 62 -10.30 -9.43 1.30
CA LEU A 62 -9.52 -8.23 1.57
C LEU A 62 -8.05 -8.53 1.30
N LEU A 63 -7.43 -7.74 0.43
CA LEU A 63 -6.07 -7.94 -0.04
C LEU A 63 -5.21 -6.72 0.25
N GLU A 64 -3.95 -6.97 0.56
CA GLU A 64 -2.86 -6.00 0.44
C GLU A 64 -2.06 -6.33 -0.83
N LYS A 65 -1.82 -5.32 -1.66
CA LYS A 65 -1.03 -5.39 -2.88
C LYS A 65 0.17 -4.48 -2.75
N ALA A 66 1.35 -5.07 -2.66
CA ALA A 66 2.61 -4.37 -2.72
C ALA A 66 3.21 -4.52 -4.12
N SER A 67 3.44 -3.42 -4.82
CA SER A 67 4.02 -3.42 -6.15
C SER A 67 5.27 -2.56 -6.23
N ILE A 68 6.24 -3.02 -7.01
CA ILE A 68 7.49 -2.31 -7.31
C ILE A 68 7.70 -2.34 -8.81
N ARG A 69 7.95 -1.18 -9.39
CA ARG A 69 8.30 -0.97 -10.80
C ARG A 69 9.76 -0.58 -10.88
N GLN A 70 10.58 -1.36 -11.57
CA GLN A 70 11.96 -1.00 -11.84
C GLN A 70 12.11 -0.73 -13.32
N GLU A 71 12.58 0.48 -13.62
CA GLU A 71 12.91 0.93 -14.96
C GLU A 71 14.44 0.92 -15.11
N ASP A 72 14.95 -0.14 -15.74
CA ASP A 72 16.32 -0.18 -16.23
C ASP A 72 16.34 0.20 -17.71
N ALA A 73 17.50 0.63 -18.23
CA ALA A 73 17.64 1.24 -19.56
C ALA A 73 17.05 0.42 -20.74
N TYR A 74 16.80 -0.88 -20.56
CA TYR A 74 16.23 -1.76 -21.58
C TYR A 74 15.19 -2.76 -21.05
N VAL A 75 14.88 -2.75 -19.75
CA VAL A 75 13.99 -3.74 -19.11
C VAL A 75 13.08 -3.07 -18.10
N PHE A 76 11.77 -3.24 -18.30
CA PHE A 76 10.75 -2.89 -17.32
C PHE A 76 10.42 -4.13 -16.52
N THR A 77 10.70 -4.13 -15.21
CA THR A 77 10.24 -5.19 -14.32
C THR A 77 9.17 -4.65 -13.39
N HIS A 78 8.06 -5.37 -13.30
CA HIS A 78 6.97 -5.05 -12.38
C HIS A 78 6.73 -6.29 -11.52
N SER A 79 6.98 -6.17 -10.22
CA SER A 79 6.69 -7.23 -9.25
C SER A 79 5.51 -6.81 -8.40
N THR A 80 4.55 -7.70 -8.20
CA THR A 80 3.44 -7.52 -7.27
C THR A 80 3.40 -8.69 -6.30
N HIS A 81 3.32 -8.40 -5.01
CA HIS A 81 3.22 -9.37 -3.94
C HIS A 81 1.96 -9.11 -3.11
N LEU A 82 1.32 -10.20 -2.67
CA LEU A 82 0.21 -10.16 -1.71
C LEU A 82 0.76 -10.58 -0.35
N PHE A 83 0.59 -9.73 0.65
CA PHE A 83 1.05 -10.02 2.03
C PHE A 83 -0.13 -10.33 2.94
N LEU A 84 -1.14 -9.45 2.99
CA LEU A 84 -2.42 -9.71 3.62
C LEU A 84 -3.41 -10.29 2.62
N GLN A 85 -4.04 -11.40 2.99
CA GLN A 85 -5.14 -11.99 2.25
C GLN A 85 -6.14 -12.60 3.23
N LEU A 86 -7.29 -11.95 3.38
CA LEU A 86 -8.41 -12.43 4.19
C LEU A 86 -9.56 -12.82 3.26
N TYR A 87 -10.20 -13.95 3.56
CA TYR A 87 -11.34 -14.44 2.78
C TYR A 87 -12.61 -14.34 3.61
N MET A 88 -13.69 -13.88 2.99
CA MET A 88 -15.02 -13.97 3.58
C MET A 88 -15.71 -15.26 3.15
N PRO A 89 -16.22 -16.06 4.09
CA PRO A 89 -17.07 -17.18 3.76
C PRO A 89 -18.39 -16.64 3.20
N VAL A 90 -18.74 -17.06 1.98
CA VAL A 90 -20.02 -16.73 1.35
C VAL A 90 -20.97 -17.90 1.62
N PRO A 91 -22.07 -17.69 2.39
CA PRO A 91 -23.01 -18.76 2.67
C PRO A 91 -23.77 -19.13 1.40
N GLU A 92 -24.08 -20.42 1.25
CA GLU A 92 -24.84 -20.91 0.08
C GLU A 92 -26.24 -20.31 -0.02
N SER A 93 -26.83 -19.88 1.11
CA SER A 93 -28.10 -19.18 1.15
C SER A 93 -28.06 -17.78 0.52
N ALA A 94 -26.88 -17.16 0.41
CA ALA A 94 -26.70 -15.88 -0.27
C ALA A 94 -26.52 -16.05 -1.79
N LEU A 95 -26.45 -17.29 -2.28
CA LEU A 95 -26.22 -17.61 -3.68
C LEU A 95 -27.46 -18.24 -4.32
N PRO A 96 -27.71 -17.98 -5.62
CA PRO A 96 -28.78 -18.67 -6.34
C PRO A 96 -28.58 -20.19 -6.34
N THR A 97 -29.61 -20.94 -5.97
CA THR A 97 -29.61 -22.41 -6.00
C THR A 97 -29.30 -22.96 -7.39
N SER A 98 -29.70 -22.24 -8.44
CA SER A 98 -29.43 -22.59 -9.84
C SER A 98 -27.99 -22.42 -10.28
N ARG A 99 -27.11 -21.82 -9.45
CA ARG A 99 -25.72 -21.47 -9.81
C ARG A 99 -25.61 -20.64 -11.10
N LEU A 100 -26.63 -19.81 -11.33
CA LEU A 100 -26.80 -18.98 -12.50
C LEU A 100 -27.25 -17.60 -12.05
N PHE A 101 -26.46 -16.57 -12.34
CA PHE A 101 -26.89 -15.19 -12.20
C PHE A 101 -27.70 -14.82 -13.43
N LYS A 102 -29.03 -14.75 -13.27
CA LYS A 102 -29.97 -14.45 -14.36
C LYS A 102 -29.99 -12.97 -14.70
N VAL A 103 -30.05 -12.66 -15.98
CA VAL A 103 -30.23 -11.29 -16.46
C VAL A 103 -31.47 -10.64 -15.85
N GLY A 104 -31.36 -9.36 -15.47
CA GLY A 104 -32.46 -8.60 -14.89
C GLY A 104 -32.72 -8.85 -13.41
N HIS A 105 -31.97 -9.77 -12.77
CA HIS A 105 -31.99 -9.95 -11.33
C HIS A 105 -30.70 -9.40 -10.70
N SER A 106 -30.87 -8.58 -9.67
CA SER A 106 -29.77 -8.08 -8.84
C SER A 106 -29.53 -9.02 -7.65
N PHE A 107 -28.27 -9.34 -7.39
CA PHE A 107 -27.86 -10.17 -6.25
C PHE A 107 -26.93 -9.39 -5.35
N THR A 108 -27.12 -9.52 -4.04
CA THR A 108 -26.35 -8.79 -3.03
C THR A 108 -25.73 -9.76 -2.05
N ILE A 109 -24.41 -9.70 -1.88
CA ILE A 109 -23.66 -10.57 -0.98
C ILE A 109 -22.94 -9.71 0.06
N PRO A 110 -23.34 -9.75 1.34
CA PRO A 110 -22.71 -8.95 2.38
C PRO A 110 -21.32 -9.48 2.72
N PHE A 111 -20.44 -8.58 3.16
CA PHE A 111 -19.13 -8.90 3.70
C PHE A 111 -18.77 -7.99 4.88
N GLN A 112 -17.91 -8.49 5.76
CA GLN A 112 -17.37 -7.72 6.88
C GLN A 112 -15.98 -8.23 7.23
N PHE A 113 -14.97 -7.38 7.06
CA PHE A 113 -13.61 -7.67 7.47
C PHE A 113 -13.24 -6.85 8.70
N VAL A 114 -12.41 -7.42 9.58
CA VAL A 114 -11.68 -6.67 10.60
C VAL A 114 -10.23 -6.62 10.17
N ILE A 115 -9.67 -5.42 10.07
CA ILE A 115 -8.26 -5.24 9.69
C ILE A 115 -7.40 -5.74 10.86
N PRO A 116 -6.53 -6.76 10.67
CA PRO A 116 -5.73 -7.29 11.76
C PRO A 116 -4.63 -6.30 12.17
N HIS A 117 -4.01 -6.50 13.32
CA HIS A 117 -2.83 -5.71 13.70
C HIS A 117 -1.55 -6.21 13.03
N ASN A 118 -1.52 -7.49 12.67
CA ASN A 118 -0.35 -8.18 12.15
C ASN A 118 -0.74 -9.03 10.94
N LEU A 119 0.22 -9.20 10.04
CA LEU A 119 0.17 -10.20 9.00
C LEU A 119 0.08 -11.61 9.60
N PRO A 120 -0.54 -12.58 8.90
CA PRO A 120 -0.53 -13.98 9.31
C PRO A 120 0.89 -14.48 9.57
N GLU A 121 1.08 -15.34 10.56
CA GLU A 121 2.42 -15.85 10.96
C GLU A 121 3.20 -16.47 9.78
N GLY A 122 2.48 -17.05 8.82
CA GLY A 122 3.03 -17.64 7.60
C GLY A 122 3.56 -16.64 6.56
N SER A 123 3.39 -15.33 6.76
CA SER A 123 3.89 -14.29 5.85
C SER A 123 5.42 -14.10 5.96
N CYS A 124 6.01 -14.33 7.14
CA CYS A 124 7.47 -14.27 7.34
C CYS A 124 8.09 -15.68 7.44
N ARG A 125 8.45 -16.25 6.28
CA ARG A 125 8.98 -17.63 6.17
C ARG A 125 10.50 -17.77 6.26
N HIS A 126 11.25 -16.68 6.41
CA HIS A 126 12.70 -16.74 6.48
C HIS A 126 13.20 -16.79 7.92
N ARG A 127 14.41 -17.33 8.09
CA ARG A 127 15.10 -17.35 9.39
C ARG A 127 15.44 -15.91 9.79
N VAL A 128 15.02 -15.52 10.99
CA VAL A 128 15.29 -14.23 11.61
C VAL A 128 16.17 -14.42 12.84
N GLU A 129 16.98 -13.41 13.16
CA GLU A 129 17.92 -13.44 14.29
C GLU A 129 17.21 -13.33 15.64
N SER A 130 16.06 -12.65 15.70
CA SER A 130 15.31 -12.45 16.94
C SER A 130 13.79 -12.44 16.72
N SER A 131 13.04 -12.73 17.79
CA SER A 131 11.58 -12.66 17.79
C SER A 131 11.05 -11.24 17.60
N LEU A 132 11.82 -10.22 18.01
CA LEU A 132 11.50 -8.80 17.78
C LEU A 132 11.52 -8.47 16.29
N ILE A 133 12.56 -8.90 15.57
CA ILE A 133 12.67 -8.72 14.11
C ILE A 133 11.50 -9.42 13.40
N ARG A 134 11.15 -10.62 13.85
CA ARG A 134 9.98 -11.34 13.29
C ARG A 134 8.68 -10.56 13.51
N ARG A 135 8.47 -10.02 14.71
CA ARG A 135 7.30 -9.20 15.01
C ARG A 135 7.22 -7.98 14.10
N ARG A 136 8.33 -7.30 13.84
CA ARG A 136 8.39 -6.18 12.89
C ARG A 136 8.07 -6.61 11.45
N HIS A 137 8.58 -7.76 11.00
CA HIS A 137 8.27 -8.30 9.68
C HIS A 137 6.80 -8.71 9.51
N LEU A 138 6.09 -8.95 10.62
CA LEU A 138 4.67 -9.28 10.63
C LEU A 138 3.79 -8.05 10.88
N GLN A 139 4.33 -6.84 10.95
CA GLN A 139 3.50 -5.65 10.98
C GLN A 139 2.91 -5.37 9.60
N LEU A 140 1.68 -4.88 9.58
CA LEU A 140 1.08 -4.38 8.34
C LEU A 140 1.78 -3.08 7.92
N PRO A 141 2.16 -2.93 6.64
CA PRO A 141 2.58 -1.65 6.12
C PRO A 141 1.36 -0.73 5.95
N SER A 142 1.53 0.57 6.17
CA SER A 142 0.52 1.55 5.74
C SER A 142 0.38 1.56 4.23
N THR A 143 -0.75 2.07 3.72
CA THR A 143 -0.89 2.41 2.30
C THR A 143 0.26 3.34 1.92
N LEU A 144 0.94 3.04 0.81
CA LEU A 144 2.01 3.84 0.23
C LEU A 144 1.61 4.12 -1.21
N THR A 145 1.53 5.40 -1.56
CA THR A 145 0.91 5.93 -2.78
C THR A 145 -0.59 5.57 -2.93
N GLY A 146 -1.40 6.51 -3.45
CA GLY A 146 -2.84 6.30 -3.66
C GLY A 146 -3.81 7.04 -2.72
N TRP A 147 -3.27 7.98 -1.94
CA TRP A 147 -3.97 8.89 -1.03
C TRP A 147 -3.50 10.32 -1.36
N ASP A 148 -4.33 11.34 -1.12
CA ASP A 148 -4.08 12.72 -1.60
C ASP A 148 -2.85 13.41 -0.95
N LYS A 149 -2.13 12.72 -0.07
CA LYS A 149 -0.97 13.24 0.66
C LYS A 149 0.32 12.64 0.10
N ASP A 150 1.33 13.48 -0.10
CA ASP A 150 2.68 13.05 -0.45
C ASP A 150 3.31 12.33 0.75
N ASP A 151 3.55 11.04 0.62
CA ASP A 151 4.17 10.18 1.63
C ASP A 151 5.69 10.02 1.42
N LEU A 152 6.28 10.82 0.52
CA LEU A 152 7.69 10.80 0.15
C LEU A 152 8.17 9.45 -0.38
N SER A 153 7.24 8.54 -0.71
CA SER A 153 7.59 7.24 -1.28
C SER A 153 8.01 7.41 -2.75
N PRO A 154 8.92 6.56 -3.26
CA PRO A 154 9.25 6.57 -4.67
C PRO A 154 8.02 6.26 -5.53
N GLU A 155 7.85 6.96 -6.65
CA GLU A 155 6.77 6.69 -7.63
C GLU A 155 6.79 5.23 -8.16
N THR A 156 7.94 4.58 -8.05
CA THR A 156 8.16 3.19 -8.42
C THR A 156 7.64 2.17 -7.41
N MET A 157 7.13 2.58 -6.25
CA MET A 157 6.66 1.69 -5.20
C MET A 157 5.24 2.04 -4.79
N GLU A 158 4.44 1.01 -4.54
CA GLU A 158 3.05 1.18 -4.14
C GLU A 158 2.62 0.07 -3.19
N VAL A 159 1.86 0.42 -2.16
CA VAL A 159 1.18 -0.50 -1.25
C VAL A 159 -0.26 -0.08 -1.15
N ARG A 160 -1.18 -0.92 -1.64
CA ARG A 160 -2.62 -0.63 -1.63
C ARG A 160 -3.41 -1.75 -0.98
N TYR A 161 -4.50 -1.38 -0.33
CA TYR A 161 -5.47 -2.30 0.23
C TYR A 161 -6.74 -2.27 -0.60
N CYS A 162 -7.35 -3.42 -0.86
CA CYS A 162 -8.62 -3.49 -1.58
C CYS A 162 -9.50 -4.66 -1.14
N VAL A 163 -10.81 -4.42 -1.13
CA VAL A 163 -11.80 -5.49 -1.17
C VAL A 163 -11.93 -5.94 -2.62
N LYS A 164 -11.77 -7.24 -2.87
CA LYS A 164 -11.84 -7.88 -4.17
C LYS A 164 -12.95 -8.92 -4.19
N ALA A 165 -13.81 -8.85 -5.20
CA ALA A 165 -14.87 -9.80 -5.45
C ALA A 165 -14.62 -10.50 -6.79
N VAL A 166 -14.66 -11.82 -6.79
CA VAL A 166 -14.39 -12.66 -7.97
C VAL A 166 -15.51 -13.68 -8.12
N VAL A 167 -16.06 -13.78 -9.33
CA VAL A 167 -16.97 -14.84 -9.74
C VAL A 167 -16.26 -15.68 -10.79
N SER A 168 -16.14 -16.98 -10.52
CA SER A 168 -15.50 -17.92 -11.43
C SER A 168 -16.34 -19.18 -11.63
N GLU A 169 -16.15 -19.80 -12.79
CA GLU A 169 -16.71 -21.10 -13.14
C GLU A 169 -15.58 -22.13 -13.12
N LYS A 170 -15.79 -23.23 -12.41
CA LYS A 170 -14.83 -24.35 -12.38
C LYS A 170 -14.69 -24.90 -13.79
N ALA A 171 -13.47 -25.29 -14.14
CA ALA A 171 -13.24 -25.98 -15.39
C ALA A 171 -13.97 -27.32 -15.41
N THR A 172 -14.67 -27.59 -16.51
CA THR A 172 -15.36 -28.87 -16.76
C THR A 172 -14.39 -30.03 -17.00
N ASN A 173 -13.12 -29.75 -17.32
CA ASN A 173 -12.06 -30.74 -17.53
C ASN A 173 -10.86 -30.42 -16.62
N VAL A 174 -10.23 -31.46 -16.06
CA VAL A 174 -9.09 -31.36 -15.12
C VAL A 174 -7.90 -30.59 -15.72
N ALA A 175 -7.77 -30.57 -17.05
CA ALA A 175 -6.68 -29.87 -17.75
C ALA A 175 -6.92 -28.37 -17.98
N LYS A 176 -8.12 -27.83 -17.71
CA LYS A 176 -8.47 -26.45 -18.01
C LYS A 176 -8.49 -25.60 -16.73
N GLN A 177 -8.05 -24.35 -16.82
CA GLN A 177 -8.11 -23.43 -15.68
C GLN A 177 -9.54 -22.90 -15.46
N PRO A 178 -9.92 -22.55 -14.22
CA PRO A 178 -11.20 -21.90 -13.92
C PRO A 178 -11.36 -20.63 -14.78
N SER A 179 -12.55 -20.42 -15.33
CA SER A 179 -12.82 -19.21 -16.11
C SER A 179 -13.30 -18.08 -15.20
N LEU A 180 -12.59 -16.96 -15.21
CA LEU A 180 -13.02 -15.73 -14.56
C LEU A 180 -14.22 -15.16 -15.32
N LYS A 181 -15.35 -14.97 -14.64
CA LYS A 181 -16.57 -14.41 -15.24
C LYS A 181 -16.71 -12.93 -14.92
N MET A 182 -16.50 -12.58 -13.66
CA MET A 182 -16.66 -11.22 -13.17
C MET A 182 -15.63 -10.92 -12.09
N GLU A 183 -15.15 -9.69 -12.05
CA GLU A 183 -14.18 -9.20 -11.08
C GLU A 183 -14.45 -7.73 -10.76
N ALA A 184 -14.41 -7.39 -9.48
CA ALA A 184 -14.40 -6.02 -9.00
C ALA A 184 -13.36 -5.86 -7.89
N GLU A 185 -12.80 -4.66 -7.80
CA GLU A 185 -11.90 -4.25 -6.72
C GLU A 185 -12.27 -2.85 -6.27
N GLN A 186 -12.39 -2.66 -4.95
CA GLN A 186 -12.60 -1.37 -4.31
C GLN A 186 -11.46 -1.11 -3.33
N PHE A 187 -10.69 -0.05 -3.59
CA PHE A 187 -9.53 0.31 -2.79
C PHE A 187 -9.94 1.04 -1.51
N ILE A 188 -9.13 0.84 -0.46
CA ILE A 188 -9.23 1.54 0.82
C ILE A 188 -7.84 2.04 1.23
N ASN A 189 -7.80 3.11 2.02
CA ASN A 189 -6.57 3.62 2.61
C ASN A 189 -6.42 3.07 4.02
N LEU A 190 -5.26 2.50 4.34
CA LEU A 190 -4.94 1.99 5.66
C LEU A 190 -3.74 2.75 6.23
N LEU A 191 -3.90 3.30 7.43
CA LEU A 191 -2.79 3.76 8.25
C LEU A 191 -2.55 2.71 9.33
N ALA A 192 -1.48 1.91 9.15
CA ALA A 192 -1.13 0.88 10.11
C ALA A 192 -0.61 1.51 11.39
N THR A 193 -1.18 1.12 12.53
CA THR A 193 -0.69 1.54 13.85
C THR A 193 0.58 0.75 14.14
N SER A 194 1.75 1.36 13.97
CA SER A 194 3.00 0.80 14.46
C SER A 194 3.27 1.34 15.87
N PRO A 195 3.62 0.51 16.86
CA PRO A 195 4.18 1.02 18.11
C PRO A 195 5.44 1.83 17.77
N GLU A 196 5.60 2.98 18.41
CA GLU A 196 6.82 3.76 18.30
C GLU A 196 7.99 2.90 18.78
N ASP A 197 9.00 2.73 17.92
CA ASP A 197 10.18 1.96 18.27
C ASP A 197 11.02 2.79 19.27
N LEU A 198 11.70 2.10 20.18
CA LEU A 198 12.58 2.76 21.15
C LEU A 198 13.58 3.68 20.43
N PRO A 199 13.95 4.83 21.04
CA PRO A 199 14.96 5.69 20.47
C PRO A 199 16.22 4.91 20.10
N ILE A 200 16.74 5.17 18.90
CA ILE A 200 17.87 4.45 18.35
C ILE A 200 19.10 4.96 19.10
N THR A 201 19.87 4.05 19.69
CA THR A 201 21.12 4.44 20.34
C THR A 201 22.17 4.77 19.27
N ILE A 202 22.28 6.04 18.91
CA ILE A 202 23.27 6.53 17.93
C ILE A 202 24.59 6.81 18.66
N ASN A 203 25.58 5.95 18.45
CA ASN A 203 26.94 6.13 18.94
C ASN A 203 27.75 7.00 17.97
N LYS A 204 28.78 7.69 18.48
CA LYS A 204 29.74 8.48 17.69
C LYS A 204 30.50 7.65 16.63
N LYS A 205 30.50 6.32 16.78
CA LYS A 205 31.16 5.38 15.85
C LYS A 205 30.22 4.81 14.78
N ASP A 206 28.93 5.15 14.82
CA ASP A 206 27.98 4.63 13.84
C ASP A 206 28.21 5.28 12.48
N LEU A 207 28.41 4.43 11.46
CA LEU A 207 28.71 4.87 10.10
C LEU A 207 27.46 5.35 9.36
N ASN A 208 26.27 4.93 9.81
CA ASN A 208 25.01 5.10 9.10
C ASN A 208 24.19 6.29 9.60
N PHE A 209 24.40 6.72 10.85
CA PHE A 209 23.59 7.76 11.49
C PHE A 209 24.48 8.75 12.26
N ALA A 210 24.22 10.04 12.09
CA ALA A 210 24.91 11.10 12.83
C ALA A 210 23.93 12.21 13.19
N LEU A 211 23.72 12.46 14.49
CA LEU A 211 22.85 13.53 14.99
C LEU A 211 23.44 14.94 14.79
N LYS A 212 24.74 15.02 14.55
CA LYS A 212 25.44 16.28 14.30
C LYS A 212 26.52 16.06 13.26
N ASN A 213 26.51 16.88 12.21
CA ASN A 213 27.59 16.89 11.23
C ASN A 213 28.01 18.33 10.94
N THR A 214 29.32 18.57 10.99
CA THR A 214 29.92 19.88 10.74
C THR A 214 30.78 19.80 9.47
N ARG A 215 30.55 20.71 8.53
CA ARG A 215 31.30 20.82 7.28
C ARG A 215 31.92 22.20 7.15
N HIS A 216 33.22 22.24 6.89
CA HIS A 216 33.93 23.48 6.63
C HIS A 216 33.53 24.06 5.28
N LEU A 217 33.12 25.32 5.29
CA LEU A 217 32.89 26.09 4.08
C LEU A 217 34.23 26.55 3.53
N ARG A 218 34.45 26.32 2.23
CA ARG A 218 35.62 26.84 1.52
C ARG A 218 35.12 27.49 0.24
N LYS A 219 35.62 28.69 -0.07
CA LYS A 219 35.28 29.37 -1.34
C LYS A 219 35.69 28.54 -2.57
N CYS A 220 36.80 27.80 -2.49
CA CYS A 220 37.30 26.90 -3.53
C CYS A 220 38.20 25.81 -2.92
N LYS A 221 38.45 24.70 -3.65
CA LYS A 221 39.17 23.51 -3.12
C LYS A 221 40.58 23.78 -2.58
N ARG A 222 41.22 24.88 -3.00
CA ARG A 222 42.57 25.32 -2.56
C ARG A 222 42.54 26.53 -1.61
N ALA A 223 41.37 27.09 -1.33
CA ALA A 223 41.22 28.22 -0.43
C ALA A 223 41.06 27.75 1.02
N GLY A 224 41.50 28.58 1.98
CA GLY A 224 41.29 28.37 3.40
C GLY A 224 39.80 28.26 3.77
N SER A 225 39.51 27.63 4.91
CA SER A 225 38.15 27.53 5.44
C SER A 225 37.60 28.92 5.73
N THR A 226 36.50 29.29 5.08
CA THR A 226 35.79 30.57 5.29
C THR A 226 34.80 30.52 6.46
N GLY A 227 34.51 29.32 6.99
CA GLY A 227 33.57 29.11 8.09
C GLY A 227 33.17 27.63 8.21
N TYR A 228 32.13 27.31 8.97
CA TYR A 228 31.57 25.95 9.04
C TYR A 228 30.04 25.97 9.12
N ILE A 229 29.40 24.99 8.52
CA ILE A 229 27.96 24.73 8.69
C ILE A 229 27.83 23.49 9.56
N THR A 230 27.00 23.58 10.60
CA THR A 230 26.63 22.43 11.41
C THR A 230 25.15 22.14 11.22
N ALA A 231 24.83 20.95 10.71
CA ALA A 231 23.47 20.42 10.76
C ALA A 231 23.34 19.59 12.04
N LYS A 232 22.31 19.87 12.84
CA LYS A 232 21.92 19.07 13.99
C LYS A 232 20.54 18.48 13.73
N SER A 233 20.35 17.24 14.14
CA SER A 233 19.04 16.61 14.26
C SER A 233 18.85 16.11 15.68
N ALA A 234 17.61 16.10 16.13
CA ALA A 234 17.20 15.40 17.35
C ALA A 234 16.38 14.18 16.92
N GLN A 235 16.53 13.09 17.66
CA GLN A 235 15.56 12.00 17.57
C GLN A 235 14.29 12.44 18.31
N PRO A 236 13.08 12.23 17.76
CA PRO A 236 11.84 12.47 18.49
C PRO A 236 11.83 11.69 19.81
N GLU A 237 11.30 12.31 20.86
CA GLU A 237 11.04 11.61 22.12
C GLU A 237 9.99 10.54 21.88
N ALA A 238 10.21 9.34 22.43
CA ALA A 238 9.19 8.31 22.42
C ALA A 238 8.06 8.74 23.36
N ASP A 239 6.98 9.29 22.81
CA ASP A 239 5.84 9.69 23.62
C ASP A 239 4.99 8.45 23.88
N HIS A 240 5.02 7.96 25.13
CA HIS A 240 4.18 6.87 25.59
C HIS A 240 2.69 7.23 25.67
N SER A 241 2.26 8.37 25.10
CA SER A 241 0.94 8.94 25.31
C SER A 241 0.34 9.48 24.01
N LYS A 242 -0.81 8.90 23.64
CA LYS A 242 -1.83 9.39 22.68
C LYS A 242 -1.56 9.21 21.18
N VAL A 243 -1.93 8.04 20.69
CA VAL A 243 -2.45 7.89 19.33
C VAL A 243 -3.95 8.18 19.36
N CYS A 244 -4.37 9.07 18.44
CA CYS A 244 -5.75 9.38 18.02
C CYS A 244 -6.62 10.20 18.97
N GLU A 245 -6.51 11.52 18.87
CA GLU A 245 -7.63 12.47 18.72
C GLU A 245 -7.00 13.82 18.29
N ASP A 246 -7.66 14.59 17.42
CA ASP A 246 -7.24 15.91 16.90
C ASP A 246 -6.32 15.95 15.67
N PHE A 247 -6.80 15.47 14.52
CA PHE A 247 -6.35 15.99 13.21
C PHE A 247 -7.20 17.21 12.82
N GLY A 248 -6.93 18.34 13.47
CA GLY A 248 -7.76 19.52 13.35
C GLY A 248 -7.04 20.86 13.43
N THR A 249 -5.72 20.97 13.25
CA THR A 249 -5.03 22.24 12.92
C THR A 249 -3.53 21.99 12.84
N TYR A 250 -2.89 22.23 11.71
CA TYR A 250 -1.55 22.86 11.62
C TYR A 250 -1.30 23.16 10.14
N LEU A 251 -1.70 24.38 9.75
CA LEU A 251 -1.39 25.01 8.49
C LEU A 251 0.09 25.44 8.50
N GLY A 252 0.76 25.19 7.37
CA GLY A 252 1.85 26.01 6.87
C GLY A 252 3.25 25.59 7.30
N LEU A 253 3.99 24.96 6.37
CA LEU A 253 5.40 25.23 6.14
C LEU A 253 5.78 24.74 4.73
N SER A 254 6.20 25.69 3.89
CA SER A 254 6.64 25.51 2.52
C SER A 254 7.89 24.62 2.46
N ALA A 255 7.82 23.52 1.70
CA ALA A 255 8.96 22.63 1.46
C ALA A 255 9.83 23.18 0.33
N ALA A 256 11.07 23.57 0.66
CA ALA A 256 12.09 23.93 -0.30
C ALA A 256 12.54 22.69 -1.09
N LYS A 257 12.44 22.78 -2.43
CA LYS A 257 12.97 21.78 -3.38
C LYS A 257 14.49 21.62 -3.22
N VAL A 258 14.96 20.45 -2.79
CA VAL A 258 16.37 20.06 -2.91
C VAL A 258 16.53 19.15 -4.12
N ASN A 259 17.29 19.65 -5.09
CA ASN A 259 17.50 19.02 -6.39
C ASN A 259 18.60 17.94 -6.28
N VAL A 260 18.22 16.67 -6.12
CA VAL A 260 19.14 15.53 -6.00
C VAL A 260 19.52 15.02 -7.40
N ALA A 261 20.25 15.84 -8.15
CA ALA A 261 20.76 15.50 -9.47
C ALA A 261 22.29 15.70 -9.53
N ARG A 262 23.05 14.98 -8.71
CA ARG A 262 24.50 14.76 -8.88
C ARG A 262 25.04 13.84 -7.80
N TYR A 263 25.00 12.52 -8.01
CA TYR A 263 25.98 11.56 -7.45
C TYR A 263 25.74 10.17 -8.09
N ARG A 264 25.88 10.11 -9.42
CA ARG A 264 25.97 8.85 -10.17
C ARG A 264 27.41 8.73 -10.68
N LYS A 265 28.22 7.96 -9.96
CA LYS A 265 29.43 7.24 -10.41
C LYS A 265 30.27 6.94 -9.18
N ARG A 266 30.32 5.66 -8.78
CA ARG A 266 31.47 4.96 -8.16
C ARG A 266 31.00 3.85 -7.23
N TRP A 267 30.32 2.83 -7.74
CA TRP A 267 30.37 1.48 -7.16
C TRP A 267 30.17 0.48 -8.31
N GLY A 268 31.23 -0.27 -8.62
CA GLY A 268 31.20 -1.33 -9.62
C GLY A 268 30.46 -2.55 -9.06
N VAL A 269 29.53 -3.09 -9.84
CA VAL A 269 28.68 -4.22 -9.46
C VAL A 269 29.27 -5.49 -10.07
N THR A 270 29.77 -6.39 -9.22
CA THR A 270 29.99 -7.79 -9.56
C THR A 270 28.72 -8.61 -9.28
N ARG A 271 28.49 -9.60 -10.15
CA ARG A 271 27.28 -10.42 -10.30
C ARG A 271 26.91 -11.18 -9.02
N GLY A 272 25.59 -11.27 -8.75
CA GLY A 272 24.99 -12.32 -7.92
C GLY A 272 24.12 -11.88 -6.74
N PHE A 273 23.08 -11.07 -6.93
CA PHE A 273 22.15 -10.68 -5.84
C PHE A 273 20.71 -10.44 -6.35
N HIS A 274 20.03 -11.50 -6.81
CA HIS A 274 18.73 -11.35 -7.51
C HIS A 274 17.47 -11.73 -6.71
N ALA A 275 17.58 -12.09 -5.42
CA ALA A 275 16.42 -12.48 -4.60
C ALA A 275 16.34 -11.83 -3.20
N SER A 276 17.45 -11.35 -2.66
CA SER A 276 17.47 -10.70 -1.33
C SER A 276 17.11 -9.21 -1.36
N TYR A 277 17.17 -8.56 -2.53
CA TYR A 277 17.02 -7.12 -2.66
C TYR A 277 15.57 -6.63 -2.48
N CYS A 278 14.57 -7.40 -2.95
CA CYS A 278 13.16 -7.10 -2.71
C CYS A 278 12.77 -7.21 -1.22
N ARG A 279 13.44 -8.06 -0.43
CA ARG A 279 13.25 -8.13 1.03
C ARG A 279 13.87 -6.95 1.77
N LEU A 280 14.96 -6.39 1.25
CA LEU A 280 15.67 -5.28 1.88
C LEU A 280 15.02 -3.92 1.60
N ILE A 281 14.44 -3.71 0.42
CA ILE A 281 13.76 -2.46 0.09
C ILE A 281 12.51 -2.26 0.95
N PHE A 282 11.73 -3.33 1.19
CA PHE A 282 10.58 -3.26 2.12
C PHE A 282 10.99 -3.00 3.57
N LYS A 283 12.17 -3.48 3.98
CA LYS A 283 12.75 -3.20 5.30
C LYS A 283 13.28 -1.77 5.42
N TYR A 284 13.68 -1.15 4.30
CA TYR A 284 14.24 0.20 4.24
C TYR A 284 13.20 1.32 4.12
N THR A 285 12.05 1.07 3.48
CA THR A 285 10.99 2.10 3.33
C THR A 285 10.10 2.21 4.57
N LEU A 286 9.96 1.15 5.38
CA LEU A 286 9.31 1.22 6.69
C LEU A 286 10.12 1.99 7.75
N ASP A 287 11.43 2.17 7.56
CA ASP A 287 12.33 2.85 8.50
C ASP A 287 12.42 4.37 8.27
N ARG A 288 11.78 4.91 7.23
CA ARG A 288 12.00 6.31 6.78
C ARG A 288 10.90 7.31 7.08
N ALA A 289 9.81 6.92 7.73
CA ALA A 289 8.78 7.85 8.18
C ALA A 289 9.02 8.28 9.64
N CYS A 290 10.21 8.81 9.94
CA CYS A 290 10.45 9.53 11.20
C CYS A 290 10.50 11.02 10.90
N HIS A 291 9.54 11.76 11.45
CA HIS A 291 9.50 13.22 11.43
C HIS A 291 10.79 13.78 12.04
N LEU A 292 11.74 14.18 11.20
CA LEU A 292 12.94 14.90 11.62
C LEU A 292 12.66 16.41 11.52
N THR A 293 12.50 17.06 12.66
CA THR A 293 12.63 18.53 12.75
C THR A 293 14.11 18.87 12.61
N SER A 294 14.49 19.50 11.50
CA SER A 294 15.87 19.97 11.30
C SER A 294 15.97 21.46 11.53
N SER A 295 17.00 21.90 12.28
CA SER A 295 17.38 23.30 12.40
C SER A 295 18.80 23.50 11.86
N MET A 296 19.00 24.61 11.14
CA MET A 296 20.29 24.99 10.58
C MET A 296 20.75 26.30 11.20
N ASP A 297 21.85 26.24 11.95
CA ASP A 297 22.56 27.43 12.44
C ASP A 297 23.75 27.74 11.52
N ILE A 298 23.79 28.96 11.00
CA ILE A 298 24.90 29.49 10.21
C ILE A 298 25.63 30.50 11.08
N GLN A 299 26.82 30.13 11.57
CA GLN A 299 27.76 31.09 12.13
C GLN A 299 28.86 31.37 11.11
N LYS A 300 29.03 32.66 10.77
CA LYS A 300 30.11 33.16 9.92
C LYS A 300 31.39 33.32 10.71
#